data_AF-A0A1T4VUL4-F1
#
_entry.id   AF-A0A1T4VUL4-F1
#
_cell.length_a   1.000
_cell.length_b   1.000
_cell.length_c   1.000
_cell.angle_alpha   90.00
_cell.angle_beta   90.00
_cell.angle_gamma   90.00
#
_symmetry.space_group_name_H-M   'P 1'
#
loop_
_entity.id
_entity.type
_entity.pdbx_description
1 polymer ?
#
loop_
_entity_poly.entity_id
_entity_poly.type
_entity_poly.pdbx_seq_one_letter_code
_entity_poly.pdbx_strand_id
1 'polypeptide(L)'
;MVKHFKISAIALALGFAIISYSDSVNAAKYEVMTSTRAMVARDTLSGIDFSGLANSAPNASTEMYSPDKMNSIIENSRLTEIVRDQDKCQFTADIEDRARLVKSPVFMYAWGQMLLGGICVREDKELGLGYIRHSADNGYAPAMMQMSVYYERGSGMGKSLNMSEQYMHTAAALGSKTARLNWADMLVRGFGSPNLYEEAYGWLYHCDFDDEYSKAKKLYLQEQLKKFLPPNVVARNEAFAPDF
;
A
#
# COMPACT_ATOMS: atom_id res chain seq x y z
N MET A 1 -40.44 44.08 -12.58
CA MET A 1 -39.91 44.86 -11.43
C MET A 1 -38.57 44.24 -11.06
N VAL A 2 -37.45 44.61 -11.67
CA VAL A 2 -36.58 45.77 -11.32
C VAL A 2 -36.63 46.09 -9.83
N LYS A 3 -35.54 45.83 -9.11
CA LYS A 3 -34.77 46.90 -8.45
C LYS A 3 -33.41 46.40 -7.97
N HIS A 4 -32.41 47.06 -8.51
CA HIS A 4 -31.08 47.23 -7.97
C HIS A 4 -31.10 47.60 -6.48
N PHE A 5 -30.13 47.11 -5.72
CA PHE A 5 -29.52 47.90 -4.66
C PHE A 5 -28.02 47.68 -4.68
N LYS A 6 -27.28 48.77 -4.70
CA LYS A 6 -25.84 48.88 -4.86
C LYS A 6 -25.36 49.78 -3.72
N ILE A 7 -24.08 49.61 -3.33
CA ILE A 7 -23.22 50.58 -2.60
C ILE A 7 -23.44 50.54 -1.06
N SER A 8 -22.45 50.58 -0.15
CA SER A 8 -20.98 50.65 -0.18
C SER A 8 -20.43 50.33 1.22
N ALA A 9 -19.11 50.08 1.25
CA ALA A 9 -18.17 50.42 2.32
C ALA A 9 -18.25 49.52 3.59
N ILE A 10 -17.16 49.19 4.29
CA ILE A 10 -16.03 50.01 4.71
C ILE A 10 -14.80 49.08 4.88
N ALA A 11 -13.64 49.60 4.49
CA ALA A 11 -12.33 48.99 4.70
C ALA A 11 -11.87 49.10 6.16
N LEU A 12 -11.19 48.07 6.68
CA LEU A 12 -10.13 48.26 7.66
C LEU A 12 -9.09 47.14 7.52
N ALA A 13 -7.88 47.56 7.17
CA ALA A 13 -6.67 46.76 7.09
C ALA A 13 -5.96 46.69 8.46
N LEU A 14 -4.88 45.89 8.49
CA LEU A 14 -3.87 45.62 9.54
C LEU A 14 -4.03 44.20 10.10
N GLY A 15 -3.06 43.29 10.04
CA GLY A 15 -1.69 43.32 9.55
C GLY A 15 -0.98 42.02 9.97
N PHE A 16 0.08 41.68 9.22
CA PHE A 16 1.21 40.80 9.58
C PHE A 16 0.96 39.36 10.07
N ALA A 17 1.37 38.38 9.25
CA ALA A 17 2.65 37.69 9.45
C ALA A 17 2.91 36.71 8.30
N ILE A 18 4.08 36.84 7.68
CA ILE A 18 4.66 35.87 6.76
C ILE A 18 5.18 34.73 7.62
N ILE A 19 4.73 33.49 7.34
CA ILE A 19 5.53 32.31 7.60
C ILE A 19 5.69 31.59 6.27
N SER A 20 6.83 31.85 5.65
CA SER A 20 7.47 31.00 4.67
C SER A 20 7.74 29.63 5.30
N TYR A 21 7.19 28.57 4.73
CA TYR A 21 7.67 27.21 4.96
C TYR A 21 8.52 26.83 3.74
N SER A 22 9.84 26.91 3.91
CA SER A 22 10.83 26.39 2.96
C SER A 22 11.05 24.90 3.21
N ASP A 23 11.07 24.13 2.12
CA ASP A 23 11.87 22.93 1.82
C ASP A 23 12.05 21.87 2.94
N SER A 24 11.78 20.58 2.72
CA SER A 24 12.61 19.81 1.79
C SER A 24 12.21 18.31 1.74
N VAL A 25 12.18 17.76 0.51
CA VAL A 25 12.96 16.60 0.05
C VAL A 25 12.77 15.22 0.73
N ASN A 26 11.97 14.34 0.10
CA ASN A 26 12.36 13.01 -0.46
C ASN A 26 11.19 12.01 -0.44
N ALA A 27 10.52 11.88 -1.59
CA ALA A 27 9.81 10.65 -1.96
C ALA A 27 10.16 10.31 -3.41
N ALA A 28 11.41 9.87 -3.63
CA ALA A 28 11.78 9.09 -4.80
C ALA A 28 11.42 7.62 -4.46
N LYS A 29 10.95 6.72 -5.34
CA LYS A 29 10.89 6.67 -6.79
C LYS A 29 10.08 5.42 -7.17
N TYR A 30 8.87 5.55 -7.70
CA TYR A 30 8.23 4.49 -8.49
C TYR A 30 7.39 5.13 -9.59
N GLU A 31 8.06 5.55 -10.66
CA GLU A 31 7.39 5.81 -11.93
C GLU A 31 7.98 4.84 -12.95
N VAL A 32 7.20 3.84 -13.33
CA VAL A 32 7.47 3.04 -14.52
C VAL A 32 6.31 3.26 -15.47
N MET A 33 6.42 4.32 -16.28
CA MET A 33 5.65 4.43 -17.51
C MET A 33 6.17 3.38 -18.49
N THR A 34 5.48 2.24 -18.63
CA THR A 34 5.61 1.42 -19.83
C THR A 34 4.29 0.71 -20.13
N SER A 35 3.38 1.42 -20.79
CA SER A 35 2.34 0.81 -21.61
C SER A 35 2.65 1.13 -23.07
N THR A 36 3.02 0.10 -23.83
CA THR A 36 3.25 0.18 -25.28
C THR A 36 2.00 0.65 -26.03
N ARG A 37 0.81 0.64 -25.39
CA ARG A 37 -0.43 1.22 -25.93
C ARG A 37 -0.46 2.76 -25.82
N ALA A 38 0.25 3.36 -24.87
CA ALA A 38 0.45 4.81 -24.80
C ALA A 38 1.50 5.31 -25.83
N MET A 39 2.48 4.48 -26.20
CA MET A 39 3.44 4.80 -27.28
C MET A 39 2.83 4.68 -28.68
N VAL A 40 1.99 3.68 -28.95
CA VAL A 40 1.30 3.55 -30.27
C VAL A 40 0.29 4.67 -30.52
N ALA A 41 -0.30 5.24 -29.47
CA ALA A 41 -1.12 6.45 -29.58
C ALA A 41 -0.26 7.68 -29.95
N ARG A 42 0.98 7.79 -29.46
CA ARG A 42 1.81 8.97 -29.69
C ARG A 42 2.27 9.11 -31.15
N ASP A 43 2.62 7.98 -31.79
CA ASP A 43 3.06 7.97 -33.20
C ASP A 43 1.91 8.08 -34.22
N THR A 44 0.67 7.77 -33.82
CA THR A 44 -0.52 7.95 -34.67
C THR A 44 -1.19 9.32 -34.51
N LEU A 45 -0.74 10.12 -33.53
CA LEU A 45 -1.37 11.40 -33.15
C LEU A 45 -0.48 12.63 -33.41
N SER A 46 0.63 12.49 -34.13
CA SER A 46 1.61 13.56 -34.40
C SER A 46 1.09 14.73 -35.25
N GLY A 47 -0.21 14.81 -35.51
CA GLY A 47 -0.88 15.88 -36.25
C GLY A 47 -2.26 16.24 -35.74
N ILE A 48 -2.68 15.77 -34.57
CA ILE A 48 -3.97 16.14 -33.98
C ILE A 48 -3.76 17.27 -32.97
N ASP A 49 -4.37 18.41 -33.24
CA ASP A 49 -4.43 19.53 -32.30
C ASP A 49 -5.42 19.21 -31.17
N PHE A 50 -4.88 18.88 -30.00
CA PHE A 50 -5.65 18.56 -28.80
C PHE A 50 -6.05 19.79 -27.98
N SER A 51 -5.73 21.01 -28.44
CA SER A 51 -6.13 22.24 -27.75
C SER A 51 -7.65 22.41 -27.63
N GLY A 52 -8.43 21.71 -28.47
CA GLY A 52 -9.89 21.66 -28.43
C GLY A 52 -10.52 20.61 -27.51
N LEU A 53 -9.74 19.67 -26.95
CA LEU A 53 -10.25 18.68 -25.98
C LEU A 53 -10.20 19.20 -24.53
N ALA A 54 -9.63 20.38 -24.31
CA ALA A 54 -9.46 20.93 -22.97
C ALA A 54 -10.76 21.45 -22.32
N ASN A 55 -11.90 21.47 -23.01
CA ASN A 55 -13.17 21.95 -22.44
C ASN A 55 -14.41 21.41 -23.15
N SER A 56 -14.85 20.19 -22.84
CA SER A 56 -16.28 19.82 -22.89
C SER A 56 -16.54 18.35 -22.50
N ALA A 57 -16.50 18.05 -21.21
CA ALA A 57 -17.37 17.06 -20.55
C ALA A 57 -17.12 17.16 -19.03
N PRO A 58 -18.15 17.24 -18.17
CA PRO A 58 -17.94 17.10 -16.73
C PRO A 58 -17.45 15.69 -16.32
N ASN A 59 -17.35 14.74 -17.27
CA ASN A 59 -17.06 13.31 -17.03
C ASN A 59 -16.04 12.74 -18.04
N ALA A 60 -15.03 13.52 -18.46
CA ALA A 60 -13.89 12.97 -19.19
C ALA A 60 -12.82 12.48 -18.19
N SER A 61 -12.75 11.15 -18.03
CA SER A 61 -11.71 10.39 -17.30
C SER A 61 -11.36 10.90 -15.90
N THR A 62 -12.33 10.92 -14.99
CA THR A 62 -12.08 11.10 -13.56
C THR A 62 -11.49 9.80 -13.01
N GLU A 63 -10.16 9.72 -12.92
CA GLU A 63 -9.47 8.74 -12.09
C GLU A 63 -10.00 8.87 -10.65
N MET A 64 -10.90 7.95 -10.25
CA MET A 64 -11.54 8.01 -8.92
C MET A 64 -10.58 7.52 -7.84
N TYR A 65 -9.84 6.44 -8.11
CA TYR A 65 -8.82 5.91 -7.19
C TYR A 65 -7.42 6.22 -7.70
N SER A 66 -6.72 7.09 -6.99
CA SER A 66 -5.27 7.12 -7.06
C SER A 66 -4.67 5.87 -6.39
N PRO A 67 -3.42 5.47 -6.73
CA PRO A 67 -2.72 4.41 -6.03
C PRO A 67 -2.69 4.60 -4.50
N ASP A 68 -2.45 5.82 -4.03
CA ASP A 68 -2.39 6.13 -2.59
C ASP A 68 -3.76 5.99 -1.92
N LYS A 69 -4.83 6.41 -2.61
CA LYS A 69 -6.19 6.22 -2.11
C LYS A 69 -6.52 4.74 -1.99
N MET A 70 -6.15 3.93 -2.99
CA MET A 70 -6.37 2.49 -2.95
C MET A 70 -5.53 1.81 -1.85
N ASN A 71 -4.27 2.23 -1.66
CA ASN A 71 -3.44 1.76 -0.55
C ASN A 71 -4.11 2.02 0.80
N SER A 72 -4.60 3.24 1.03
CA SER A 72 -5.33 3.59 2.26
C SER A 72 -6.57 2.70 2.45
N ILE A 73 -7.32 2.41 1.38
CA ILE A 73 -8.49 1.51 1.46
C ILE A 73 -8.08 0.09 1.87
N ILE A 74 -6.99 -0.42 1.29
CA ILE A 74 -6.45 -1.76 1.57
C ILE A 74 -5.91 -1.87 3.00
N GLU A 75 -5.10 -0.92 3.43
CA GLU A 75 -4.48 -0.91 4.77
C GLU A 75 -5.54 -0.86 5.88
N ASN A 76 -6.65 -0.15 5.63
CA ASN A 76 -7.76 -0.06 6.56
C ASN A 76 -8.78 -1.22 6.39
N SER A 77 -8.54 -2.18 5.49
CA SER A 77 -9.46 -3.30 5.20
C SER A 77 -10.86 -2.86 4.78
N ARG A 78 -10.98 -1.73 4.06
CA ARG A 78 -12.26 -1.09 3.68
C ARG A 78 -12.68 -1.33 2.23
N LEU A 79 -12.03 -2.26 1.52
CA LEU A 79 -12.26 -2.47 0.09
C LEU A 79 -13.73 -2.75 -0.23
N THR A 80 -14.37 -3.67 0.50
CA THR A 80 -15.80 -3.99 0.31
C THR A 80 -16.71 -2.79 0.61
N GLU A 81 -16.48 -2.11 1.73
CA GLU A 81 -17.28 -0.95 2.15
C GLU A 81 -17.25 0.14 1.08
N ILE A 82 -16.05 0.49 0.60
CA ILE A 82 -15.90 1.56 -0.39
C ILE A 82 -16.39 1.12 -1.77
N VAL A 83 -15.85 0.03 -2.31
CA VAL A 83 -16.09 -0.34 -3.72
C VAL A 83 -17.53 -0.82 -3.94
N ARG A 84 -18.07 -1.64 -3.03
CA ARG A 84 -19.42 -2.20 -3.16
C ARG A 84 -20.47 -1.31 -2.51
N ASP A 85 -20.26 -0.91 -1.26
CA ASP A 85 -21.34 -0.32 -0.47
C ASP A 85 -21.48 1.18 -0.70
N GLN A 86 -20.37 1.93 -0.79
CA GLN A 86 -20.37 3.36 -1.06
C GLN A 86 -20.49 3.64 -2.57
N ASP A 87 -19.59 3.07 -3.36
CA ASP A 87 -19.44 3.41 -4.79
C ASP A 87 -20.31 2.54 -5.70
N LYS A 88 -21.09 1.61 -5.13
CA LYS A 88 -22.06 0.75 -5.84
C LYS A 88 -21.47 0.08 -7.07
N CYS A 89 -20.23 -0.39 -6.96
CA CYS A 89 -19.49 -1.07 -8.01
C CYS A 89 -19.16 -0.22 -9.26
N GLN A 90 -19.38 1.10 -9.23
CA GLN A 90 -19.26 1.99 -10.39
C GLN A 90 -17.86 1.97 -11.04
N PHE A 91 -16.80 1.76 -10.24
CA PHE A 91 -15.40 1.81 -10.69
C PHE A 91 -14.73 0.45 -10.85
N THR A 92 -15.51 -0.63 -10.86
CA THR A 92 -14.99 -2.01 -10.97
C THR A 92 -14.15 -2.20 -12.23
N ALA A 93 -14.60 -1.68 -13.37
CA ALA A 93 -13.88 -1.79 -14.64
C ALA A 93 -12.54 -1.05 -14.64
N ASP A 94 -12.45 0.11 -13.97
CA ASP A 94 -11.19 0.86 -13.85
C ASP A 94 -10.18 0.11 -12.96
N ILE A 95 -10.63 -0.48 -11.84
CA ILE A 95 -9.78 -1.33 -11.00
C ILE A 95 -9.23 -2.51 -11.82
N GLU A 96 -10.11 -3.18 -12.58
CA GLU A 96 -9.73 -4.30 -13.44
C GLU A 96 -8.72 -3.87 -14.52
N ASP A 97 -8.97 -2.77 -15.24
CA ASP A 97 -8.08 -2.28 -16.29
C ASP A 97 -6.71 -1.89 -15.75
N ARG A 98 -6.65 -1.29 -14.56
CA ARG A 98 -5.39 -0.96 -13.88
C ARG A 98 -4.63 -2.19 -13.41
N ALA A 99 -5.33 -3.25 -13.00
CA ALA A 99 -4.72 -4.54 -12.69
C ALA A 99 -4.19 -5.24 -13.95
N ARG A 100 -4.98 -5.26 -15.03
CA ARG A 100 -4.73 -6.06 -16.24
C ARG A 100 -3.78 -5.40 -17.23
N LEU A 101 -4.03 -4.12 -17.52
CA LEU A 101 -3.38 -3.39 -18.61
C LEU A 101 -2.19 -2.58 -18.09
N VAL A 102 -2.41 -1.86 -16.98
CA VAL A 102 -1.36 -1.02 -16.37
C VAL A 102 -0.44 -1.87 -15.48
N LYS A 103 -0.94 -2.99 -14.95
CA LYS A 103 -0.19 -3.88 -14.06
C LYS A 103 0.29 -3.19 -12.78
N SER A 104 -0.51 -2.27 -12.26
CA SER A 104 -0.19 -1.60 -11.00
C SER A 104 -0.32 -2.58 -9.82
N PRO A 105 0.70 -2.73 -8.95
CA PRO A 105 0.68 -3.76 -7.91
C PRO A 105 -0.48 -3.61 -6.92
N VAL A 106 -0.79 -2.37 -6.52
CA VAL A 106 -1.92 -2.09 -5.63
C VAL A 106 -3.27 -2.48 -6.25
N PHE A 107 -3.46 -2.21 -7.55
CA PHE A 107 -4.70 -2.57 -8.24
C PHE A 107 -4.77 -4.05 -8.57
N MET A 108 -3.65 -4.71 -8.86
CA MET A 108 -3.61 -6.17 -8.95
C MET A 108 -4.06 -6.81 -7.63
N TYR A 109 -3.58 -6.30 -6.50
CA TYR A 109 -4.01 -6.81 -5.20
C TYR A 109 -5.49 -6.55 -4.94
N ALA A 110 -5.98 -5.32 -5.16
CA ALA A 110 -7.39 -4.97 -5.01
C ALA A 110 -8.28 -5.86 -5.87
N TRP A 111 -7.95 -6.01 -7.15
CA TRP A 111 -8.66 -6.88 -8.08
C TRP A 111 -8.63 -8.35 -7.65
N GLY A 112 -7.47 -8.82 -7.19
CA GLY A 112 -7.32 -10.15 -6.60
C GLY A 112 -8.25 -10.37 -5.40
N GLN A 113 -8.34 -9.40 -4.49
CA GLN A 113 -9.27 -9.46 -3.36
C GLN A 113 -10.74 -9.42 -3.80
N MET A 114 -11.08 -8.64 -4.83
CA MET A 114 -12.43 -8.60 -5.39
C MET A 114 -12.84 -9.95 -5.98
N LEU A 115 -11.95 -10.61 -6.72
CA LEU A 115 -12.19 -11.94 -7.28
C LEU A 115 -12.28 -13.03 -6.20
N LEU A 116 -11.44 -12.96 -5.16
CA LEU A 116 -11.49 -13.91 -4.04
C LEU A 116 -12.78 -13.80 -3.22
N GLY A 117 -13.29 -12.58 -3.03
CA GLY A 117 -14.45 -12.29 -2.19
C GLY A 117 -15.77 -12.10 -2.94
N GLY A 118 -15.77 -12.17 -4.27
CA GLY A 118 -16.94 -11.84 -5.10
C GLY A 118 -17.41 -10.39 -4.93
N ILE A 119 -16.50 -9.44 -4.73
CA ILE A 119 -16.83 -8.02 -4.52
C ILE A 119 -17.08 -7.40 -5.89
N CYS A 120 -18.35 -7.11 -6.20
CA CYS A 120 -18.78 -6.50 -7.47
C CYS A 120 -18.50 -7.33 -8.74
N VAL A 121 -17.98 -8.54 -8.58
CA VAL A 121 -17.64 -9.48 -9.67
C VAL A 121 -17.97 -10.91 -9.24
N ARG A 122 -18.07 -11.82 -10.21
CA ARG A 122 -18.22 -13.24 -9.91
C ARG A 122 -16.93 -13.75 -9.25
N GLU A 123 -17.10 -14.49 -8.17
CA GLU A 123 -15.98 -15.08 -7.44
C GLU A 123 -15.16 -16.03 -8.34
N ASP A 124 -13.84 -15.85 -8.32
CA ASP A 124 -12.86 -16.70 -8.99
C ASP A 124 -11.60 -16.80 -8.13
N LYS A 125 -11.51 -17.87 -7.35
CA LYS A 125 -10.44 -18.03 -6.36
C LYS A 125 -9.07 -18.21 -6.99
N GLU A 126 -9.00 -18.96 -8.08
CA GLU A 126 -7.74 -19.28 -8.76
C GLU A 126 -7.18 -18.02 -9.43
N LEU A 127 -8.02 -17.31 -10.18
CA LEU A 127 -7.62 -16.06 -10.81
C LEU A 127 -7.27 -14.99 -9.77
N GLY A 128 -8.08 -14.86 -8.71
CA GLY A 128 -7.84 -13.90 -7.63
C GLY A 128 -6.50 -14.13 -6.94
N LEU A 129 -6.18 -15.39 -6.61
CA LEU A 129 -4.89 -15.76 -6.04
C LEU A 129 -3.73 -15.51 -7.01
N GLY A 130 -3.94 -15.72 -8.31
CA GLY A 130 -2.97 -15.38 -9.35
C GLY A 130 -2.61 -13.90 -9.37
N TYR A 131 -3.60 -13.01 -9.31
CA TYR A 131 -3.34 -11.56 -9.24
C TYR A 131 -2.63 -11.13 -7.96
N ILE A 132 -2.97 -11.74 -6.81
CA ILE A 132 -2.27 -11.46 -5.55
C ILE A 132 -0.82 -11.90 -5.63
N ARG A 133 -0.54 -13.08 -6.20
CA ARG A 133 0.85 -13.53 -6.43
C ARG A 133 1.60 -12.54 -7.33
N HIS A 134 1.03 -12.15 -8.46
CA HIS A 134 1.66 -11.18 -9.35
C HIS A 134 1.88 -9.81 -8.68
N SER A 135 0.96 -9.35 -7.83
CA SER A 135 1.15 -8.14 -7.04
C SER A 135 2.32 -8.27 -6.06
N ALA A 136 2.43 -9.42 -5.38
CA ALA A 136 3.55 -9.72 -4.48
C ALA A 136 4.89 -9.75 -5.24
N ASP A 137 4.92 -10.39 -6.42
CA ASP A 137 6.12 -10.46 -7.27
C ASP A 137 6.57 -9.08 -7.77
N ASN A 138 5.68 -8.08 -7.77
CA ASN A 138 5.98 -6.68 -8.09
C ASN A 138 6.22 -5.80 -6.84
N GLY A 139 6.55 -6.39 -5.69
CA GLY A 139 7.01 -5.64 -4.51
C GLY A 139 5.90 -5.12 -3.59
N TYR A 140 4.64 -5.50 -3.79
CA TYR A 140 3.55 -5.00 -2.96
C TYR A 140 3.48 -5.74 -1.63
N ALA A 141 3.88 -5.08 -0.54
CA ALA A 141 3.97 -5.69 0.78
C ALA A 141 2.64 -6.30 1.30
N PRO A 142 1.45 -5.66 1.13
CA PRO A 142 0.19 -6.30 1.51
C PRO A 142 -0.08 -7.62 0.76
N ALA A 143 0.29 -7.70 -0.52
CA ALA A 143 0.18 -8.93 -1.30
C ALA A 143 1.13 -10.01 -0.80
N MET A 144 2.38 -9.67 -0.49
CA MET A 144 3.34 -10.61 0.10
C MET A 144 2.85 -11.15 1.45
N MET A 145 2.33 -10.29 2.32
CA MET A 145 1.74 -10.71 3.59
C MET A 145 0.55 -11.66 3.37
N GLN A 146 -0.33 -11.37 2.41
CA GLN A 146 -1.44 -12.26 2.08
C GLN A 146 -0.95 -13.60 1.52
N MET A 147 0.05 -13.61 0.64
CA MET A 147 0.67 -14.83 0.12
C MET A 147 1.30 -15.66 1.26
N SER A 148 1.94 -15.02 2.22
CA SER A 148 2.47 -15.69 3.41
C SER A 148 1.37 -16.44 4.17
N VAL A 149 0.22 -15.81 4.40
CA VAL A 149 -0.93 -16.44 5.06
C VAL A 149 -1.49 -17.62 4.24
N TYR A 150 -1.53 -17.51 2.91
CA TYR A 150 -1.94 -18.61 2.04
C TYR A 150 -1.03 -19.83 2.17
N TYR A 151 0.29 -19.63 2.18
CA TYR A 151 1.25 -20.71 2.37
C TYR A 151 1.23 -21.29 3.79
N GLU A 152 0.96 -20.47 4.81
CA GLU A 152 0.82 -20.95 6.20
C GLU A 152 -0.39 -21.90 6.34
N ARG A 153 -1.51 -21.55 5.70
CA ARG A 153 -2.76 -22.30 5.78
C ARG A 153 -2.86 -23.46 4.79
N GLY A 154 -2.15 -23.40 3.66
CA GLY A 154 -2.35 -24.34 2.55
C GLY A 154 -3.69 -24.15 1.83
N SER A 155 -4.25 -22.94 1.83
CA SER A 155 -5.54 -22.65 1.19
C SER A 155 -5.38 -22.50 -0.33
N GLY A 156 -5.90 -23.45 -1.11
CA GLY A 156 -5.80 -23.39 -2.59
C GLY A 156 -4.37 -23.59 -3.14
N MET A 157 -3.42 -23.93 -2.28
CA MET A 157 -2.03 -24.28 -2.62
C MET A 157 -1.45 -25.21 -1.55
N GLY A 158 -0.32 -25.85 -1.83
CA GLY A 158 0.37 -26.67 -0.82
C GLY A 158 0.85 -25.82 0.36
N LYS A 159 0.60 -26.30 1.59
CA LYS A 159 1.12 -25.67 2.82
C LYS A 159 2.65 -25.67 2.79
N SER A 160 3.28 -24.52 3.02
CA SER A 160 4.73 -24.39 3.10
C SER A 160 5.11 -23.26 4.04
N LEU A 161 5.54 -23.60 5.26
CA LEU A 161 5.96 -22.61 6.24
C LEU A 161 7.24 -21.87 5.81
N ASN A 162 8.11 -22.53 5.04
CA ASN A 162 9.31 -21.91 4.47
C ASN A 162 8.94 -20.81 3.46
N MET A 163 8.03 -21.10 2.52
CA MET A 163 7.56 -20.07 1.58
C MET A 163 6.79 -18.96 2.31
N SER A 164 5.99 -19.33 3.30
CA SER A 164 5.26 -18.37 4.14
C SER A 164 6.21 -17.38 4.81
N GLU A 165 7.28 -17.89 5.43
CA GLU A 165 8.30 -17.07 6.09
C GLU A 165 9.02 -16.17 5.09
N GLN A 166 9.45 -16.70 3.94
CA GLN A 166 10.14 -15.92 2.90
C GLN A 166 9.32 -14.73 2.39
N TYR A 167 8.02 -14.92 2.12
CA TYR A 167 7.15 -13.82 1.71
C TYR A 167 6.99 -12.77 2.82
N MET A 168 6.84 -13.20 4.08
CA MET A 168 6.70 -12.27 5.21
C MET A 168 8.00 -11.51 5.49
N HIS A 169 9.14 -12.19 5.44
CA HIS A 169 10.48 -11.59 5.58
C HIS A 169 10.73 -10.55 4.49
N THR A 170 10.42 -10.89 3.24
CA THR A 170 10.58 -9.95 2.11
C THR A 170 9.73 -8.69 2.30
N ALA A 171 8.47 -8.84 2.73
CA ALA A 171 7.61 -7.69 3.04
C ALA A 171 8.18 -6.83 4.18
N ALA A 172 8.74 -7.46 5.21
CA ALA A 172 9.37 -6.80 6.35
C ALA A 172 10.66 -6.05 5.95
N ALA A 173 11.47 -6.66 5.07
CA ALA A 173 12.68 -6.08 4.50
C ALA A 173 12.39 -4.85 3.62
N LEU A 174 11.28 -4.87 2.88
CA LEU A 174 10.80 -3.72 2.10
C LEU A 174 10.23 -2.57 2.96
N GLY A 175 10.28 -2.67 4.29
CA GLY A 175 9.93 -1.59 5.20
C GLY A 175 8.52 -1.64 5.75
N SER A 176 7.72 -2.67 5.45
CA SER A 176 6.38 -2.81 6.05
C SER A 176 6.49 -3.08 7.54
N LYS A 177 6.12 -2.08 8.36
CA LYS A 177 6.10 -2.18 9.83
C LYS A 177 5.19 -3.32 10.31
N THR A 178 4.04 -3.49 9.68
CA THR A 178 3.11 -4.60 9.97
C THR A 178 3.72 -5.95 9.63
N ALA A 179 4.43 -6.06 8.50
CA ALA A 179 5.12 -7.29 8.15
C ALA A 179 6.26 -7.61 9.13
N ARG A 180 6.99 -6.61 9.64
CA ARG A 180 8.02 -6.81 10.68
C ARG A 180 7.44 -7.42 11.95
N LEU A 181 6.29 -6.95 12.43
CA LEU A 181 5.59 -7.56 13.57
C LEU A 181 5.16 -9.00 13.28
N ASN A 182 4.60 -9.25 12.09
CA ASN A 182 4.10 -10.56 11.74
C ASN A 182 5.22 -11.57 11.50
N TRP A 183 6.34 -11.14 10.91
CA TRP A 183 7.52 -11.99 10.73
C TRP A 183 8.15 -12.35 12.06
N ALA A 184 8.35 -11.39 12.96
CA ALA A 184 8.86 -11.67 14.31
C ALA A 184 7.92 -12.61 15.09
N ASP A 185 6.60 -12.47 14.95
CA ASP A 185 5.63 -13.42 15.52
C ASP A 185 5.79 -14.83 14.94
N MET A 186 5.98 -14.97 13.63
CA MET A 186 6.26 -16.27 13.00
C MET A 186 7.52 -16.91 13.58
N LEU A 187 8.61 -16.16 13.73
CA LEU A 187 9.85 -16.64 14.32
C LEU A 187 9.69 -17.09 15.77
N VAL A 188 8.98 -16.31 16.60
CA VAL A 188 8.67 -16.65 18.00
C VAL A 188 7.83 -17.93 18.11
N ARG A 189 6.95 -18.18 17.13
CA ARG A 189 6.17 -19.42 17.02
C ARG A 189 6.99 -20.62 16.49
N GLY A 190 8.28 -20.41 16.18
CA GLY A 190 9.19 -21.44 15.69
C GLY A 190 9.15 -21.64 14.16
N PHE A 191 8.58 -20.69 13.41
CA PHE A 191 8.53 -20.74 11.94
C PHE A 191 9.66 -19.91 11.35
N GLY A 192 10.80 -20.56 11.15
CA GLY A 192 12.01 -19.96 10.58
C GLY A 192 13.27 -20.52 11.25
N SER A 193 14.43 -20.00 10.86
CA SER A 193 15.71 -20.36 11.47
C SER A 193 16.03 -19.47 12.67
N PRO A 194 16.61 -20.00 13.76
CA PRO A 194 17.08 -19.18 14.90
C PRO A 194 18.08 -18.08 14.50
N ASN A 195 18.80 -18.24 13.38
CA ASN A 195 19.72 -17.23 12.87
C ASN A 195 19.04 -15.91 12.48
N LEU A 196 17.71 -15.92 12.31
CA LEU A 196 16.91 -14.75 11.94
C LEU A 196 16.48 -13.91 13.15
N TYR A 197 16.66 -14.41 14.37
CA TYR A 197 16.14 -13.75 15.58
C TYR A 197 16.81 -12.41 15.86
N GLU A 198 18.11 -12.29 15.57
CA GLU A 198 18.82 -11.03 15.76
C GLU A 198 18.28 -9.95 14.80
N GLU A 199 18.09 -10.29 13.53
CA GLU A 199 17.57 -9.36 12.51
C GLU A 199 16.15 -8.91 12.88
N ALA A 200 15.27 -9.85 13.25
CA ALA A 200 13.92 -9.52 13.70
C ALA A 200 13.92 -8.62 14.95
N TYR A 201 14.80 -8.88 15.91
CA TYR A 201 14.95 -8.05 17.10
C TYR A 201 15.38 -6.64 16.76
N GLY A 202 16.43 -6.49 15.94
CA GLY A 202 16.94 -5.19 15.50
C GLY A 202 15.89 -4.39 14.73
N TRP A 203 15.22 -5.03 13.76
CA TRP A 203 14.15 -4.38 13.01
C TRP A 203 13.01 -3.91 13.91
N LEU A 204 12.55 -4.73 14.85
CA LEU A 204 11.52 -4.31 15.80
C LEU A 204 11.98 -3.18 16.70
N TYR A 205 13.23 -3.23 17.18
CA TYR A 205 13.78 -2.20 18.06
C TYR A 205 13.72 -0.81 17.41
N HIS A 206 14.11 -0.70 16.14
CA HIS A 206 14.09 0.55 15.37
C HIS A 206 12.76 0.84 14.67
N CYS A 207 11.68 0.09 14.93
CA CYS A 207 10.35 0.42 14.43
C CYS A 207 9.53 1.19 15.44
N ASP A 208 9.04 2.37 15.06
CA ASP A 208 8.00 3.06 15.81
C ASP A 208 6.62 2.78 15.22
N PHE A 209 5.65 2.58 16.10
CA PHE A 209 4.25 2.34 15.76
C PHE A 209 3.40 3.43 16.38
N ASP A 210 2.31 3.81 15.73
CA ASP A 210 1.42 4.87 16.23
C ASP A 210 0.36 4.29 17.17
N ASP A 211 -0.17 3.12 16.83
CA ASP A 211 -1.24 2.45 17.57
C ASP A 211 -0.75 1.65 18.79
N GLU A 212 -1.58 1.60 19.84
CA GLU A 212 -1.24 0.93 21.10
C GLU A 212 -1.06 -0.58 20.95
N TYR A 213 -1.85 -1.20 20.06
CA TYR A 213 -1.80 -2.64 19.84
C TYR A 213 -0.43 -3.05 19.28
N SER A 214 0.04 -2.38 18.24
CA SER A 214 1.34 -2.63 17.63
C SER A 214 2.50 -2.34 18.57
N LYS A 215 2.41 -1.29 19.41
CA LYS A 215 3.39 -1.02 20.47
C LYS A 215 3.47 -2.17 21.48
N ALA A 216 2.32 -2.63 21.98
CA ALA A 216 2.26 -3.74 22.92
C ALA A 216 2.78 -5.04 22.28
N LYS A 217 2.41 -5.32 21.03
CA LYS A 217 2.89 -6.49 20.27
C LYS A 217 4.39 -6.43 20.05
N LYS A 218 4.95 -5.27 19.67
CA LYS A 218 6.41 -5.06 19.55
C LYS A 218 7.12 -5.44 20.86
N LEU A 219 6.70 -4.89 21.98
CA LEU A 219 7.34 -5.15 23.28
C LEU A 219 7.29 -6.63 23.65
N TYR A 220 6.14 -7.27 23.47
CA TYR A 220 6.00 -8.72 23.71
C TYR A 220 6.99 -9.53 22.87
N LEU A 221 7.05 -9.27 21.55
CA LEU A 221 7.91 -10.00 20.62
C LEU A 221 9.40 -9.77 20.93
N GLN A 222 9.79 -8.55 21.26
CA GLN A 222 11.16 -8.23 21.69
C GLN A 222 11.56 -9.05 22.92
N GLU A 223 10.70 -9.15 23.93
CA GLU A 223 10.97 -9.96 25.12
C GLU A 223 11.03 -11.47 24.83
N GLN A 224 10.27 -11.97 23.85
CA GLN A 224 10.41 -13.38 23.42
C GLN A 224 11.73 -13.62 22.69
N LEU A 225 12.10 -12.73 21.76
CA LEU A 225 13.33 -12.85 20.97
C LEU A 225 14.58 -12.72 21.84
N LYS A 226 14.60 -11.81 22.82
CA LYS A 226 15.71 -11.63 23.77
C LYS A 226 16.12 -12.91 24.48
N LYS A 227 15.19 -13.83 24.76
CA LYS A 227 15.49 -15.12 25.41
C LYS A 227 16.44 -16.00 24.61
N PHE A 228 16.51 -15.78 23.30
CA PHE A 228 17.36 -16.54 22.38
C PHE A 228 18.63 -15.77 21.98
N LEU A 229 18.79 -14.52 22.40
CA LEU A 229 19.90 -13.65 22.01
C LEU A 229 20.93 -13.50 23.14
N PRO A 230 22.23 -13.58 22.83
CA PRO A 230 23.27 -13.23 23.80
C PRO A 230 23.18 -11.77 24.27
N PRO A 231 23.52 -11.44 25.53
CA PRO A 231 23.41 -10.08 26.07
C PRO A 231 24.17 -9.02 25.26
N ASN A 232 25.32 -9.37 24.68
CA ASN A 232 26.11 -8.46 23.84
C ASN A 232 25.41 -8.13 22.50
N VAL A 233 24.63 -9.07 21.95
CA VAL A 233 23.86 -8.86 20.72
C VAL A 233 22.69 -7.92 20.98
N VAL A 234 22.00 -8.11 22.10
CA VAL A 234 20.92 -7.21 22.55
C VAL A 234 21.48 -5.81 22.75
N ALA A 235 22.54 -5.66 23.56
CA ALA A 235 23.13 -4.36 23.86
C ALA A 235 23.60 -3.59 22.60
N ARG A 236 24.15 -4.28 21.60
CA ARG A 236 24.55 -3.64 20.33
C ARG A 236 23.35 -3.05 19.58
N ASN A 237 22.26 -3.81 19.45
CA ASN A 237 21.06 -3.33 18.76
C ASN A 237 20.42 -2.14 19.52
N GLU A 238 20.49 -2.14 20.85
CA GLU A 238 19.94 -1.07 21.67
C GLU A 238 20.80 0.20 21.68
N ALA A 239 22.13 0.06 21.55
CA ALA A 239 23.06 1.18 21.54
C ALA A 239 23.07 1.96 20.22
N PHE A 240 22.65 1.33 19.12
CA PHE A 240 22.76 1.90 17.77
C PHE A 240 21.38 2.33 17.27
N ALA A 241 20.97 3.58 17.48
CA ALA A 241 19.86 4.13 16.70
C ALA A 241 20.40 4.43 15.30
N PRO A 242 19.93 3.78 14.22
CA PRO A 242 20.35 4.15 12.88
C PRO A 242 19.80 5.54 12.57
N ASP A 243 20.69 6.44 12.14
CA ASP A 243 20.34 7.73 11.56
C ASP A 243 19.56 7.48 10.26
N PHE A 244 18.24 7.41 10.31
CA PHE A 244 17.36 7.39 9.13
C PHE A 244 16.50 8.65 9.09
#